data_AF-A0A1C7EAQ0-F1
#
_entry.id   AF-A0A1C7EAQ0-F1
#
_cell.length_a   1.000
_cell.length_b   1.000
_cell.length_c   1.000
_cell.angle_alpha   90.00
_cell.angle_beta   90.00
_cell.angle_gamma   90.00
#
_symmetry.space_group_name_H-M   'P 1'
#
loop_
_entity.id
_entity.type
_entity.pdbx_description
1 polymer ?
#
loop_
_entity_poly.entity_id
_entity_poly.type
_entity_poly.pdbx_seq_one_letter_code
_entity_poly.pdbx_strand_id
1 'polypeptide(L)'
;MVREERIKNERGLNPFTDIWLRTRETVRFVIEQKSFKFIILLIVLTGFASGLIGMMNERSSEMAPWAAILQALVTGPIGSAFGYFLGAAVLVLVGRLFKGTATYQDMFKALATAQIPQIWLLPLLIIWLLASPDTFLADRTDVEGSPIVAIMSIVMAVVSI
;
A
#
# COMPACT_ATOMS: atom_id res chain seq x y z
N MET A 1 14.01 21.10 26.81
CA MET A 1 13.57 21.81 25.60
C MET A 1 13.53 20.92 24.36
N VAL A 2 14.64 20.35 23.86
CA VAL A 2 14.64 19.52 22.61
C VAL A 2 13.67 18.33 22.64
N ARG A 3 13.52 17.67 23.80
CA ARG A 3 12.61 16.51 23.94
C ARG A 3 11.13 16.89 23.92
N GLU A 4 10.77 18.05 24.47
CA GLU A 4 9.38 18.52 24.50
C GLU A 4 8.93 19.05 23.14
N GLU A 5 9.80 19.72 22.39
CA GLU A 5 9.52 20.11 21.00
C GLU A 5 9.36 18.88 20.10
N ARG A 6 10.18 17.83 20.28
CA ARG A 6 10.06 16.59 19.52
C ARG A 6 8.71 15.89 19.80
N ILE A 7 8.32 15.77 21.06
CA ILE A 7 7.03 15.20 21.47
C ILE A 7 5.85 16.05 20.95
N LYS A 8 5.97 17.39 20.96
CA LYS A 8 4.95 18.29 20.42
C LYS A 8 4.79 18.12 18.90
N ASN A 9 5.90 17.97 18.18
CA ASN A 9 5.89 17.75 16.72
C ASN A 9 5.28 16.38 16.38
N GLU A 10 5.54 15.34 17.19
CA GLU A 10 4.99 14.00 17.01
C GLU A 10 3.46 13.91 17.26
N ARG A 11 2.91 14.70 18.18
CA ARG A 11 1.44 14.76 18.41
C ARG A 11 0.65 15.30 17.22
N GLY A 12 1.32 15.98 16.28
CA GLY A 12 0.72 16.53 15.06
C GLY A 12 0.93 15.68 13.80
N LEU A 13 1.66 14.56 13.89
CA LEU A 13 1.95 13.73 12.72
C LEU A 13 0.74 12.85 12.34
N ASN A 14 0.25 13.01 11.12
CA ASN A 14 -0.69 12.11 10.49
C ASN A 14 0.05 11.19 9.50
N PRO A 15 0.15 9.88 9.79
CA PRO A 15 0.87 8.97 8.91
C PRO A 15 0.37 8.92 7.47
N PHE A 16 -0.92 9.16 7.24
CA PHE A 16 -1.51 9.09 5.89
C PHE A 16 -1.07 10.23 4.97
N THR A 17 -0.76 11.40 5.53
CA THR A 17 -0.39 12.59 4.75
C THR A 17 1.10 12.89 4.86
N ASP A 18 1.68 12.75 6.04
CA ASP A 18 3.06 13.17 6.28
C ASP A 18 4.09 12.22 5.67
N ILE A 19 3.70 10.97 5.33
CA ILE A 19 4.59 9.99 4.69
C ILE A 19 5.21 10.52 3.38
N TRP A 20 4.51 11.40 2.67
CA TRP A 20 4.93 11.97 1.38
C TRP A 20 6.13 12.92 1.49
N LEU A 21 6.22 13.69 2.59
CA LEU A 21 7.22 14.75 2.74
C LEU A 21 8.14 14.54 3.94
N ARG A 22 7.70 13.76 4.93
CA ARG A 22 8.37 13.53 6.21
C ARG A 22 8.55 12.04 6.49
N THR A 23 8.82 11.24 5.45
CA THR A 23 8.83 9.77 5.50
C THR A 23 9.57 9.19 6.69
N ARG A 24 10.80 9.66 6.98
CA ARG A 24 11.61 9.15 8.10
C ARG A 24 10.96 9.42 9.46
N GLU A 25 10.37 10.60 9.63
CA GLU A 25 9.70 11.00 10.87
C GLU A 25 8.41 10.20 11.04
N THR A 26 7.63 10.06 9.96
CA THR A 26 6.40 9.27 9.94
C THR A 26 6.64 7.79 10.24
N VAL A 27 7.62 7.16 9.59
CA VAL A 27 7.97 5.75 9.84
C VAL A 27 8.40 5.55 11.29
N ARG A 28 9.27 6.44 11.80
CA ARG A 28 9.72 6.38 13.20
C ARG A 28 8.55 6.53 14.17
N PHE A 29 7.66 7.48 13.92
CA PHE A 29 6.46 7.70 14.72
C PHE A 29 5.54 6.46 14.74
N VAL A 30 5.35 5.80 13.60
CA VAL A 30 4.53 4.57 13.54
C VAL A 30 5.21 3.41 14.30
N ILE A 31 6.52 3.24 14.15
CA ILE A 31 7.28 2.20 14.87
C ILE A 31 7.17 2.38 16.39
N GLU A 32 7.44 3.59 16.87
CA GLU A 32 7.58 3.90 18.29
C GLU A 32 6.22 4.09 19.00
N GLN A 33 5.21 4.66 18.33
CA GLN A 33 3.99 5.12 19.01
C GLN A 33 2.70 4.39 18.59
N LYS A 34 2.65 3.78 17.41
CA LYS A 34 1.42 3.14 16.93
C LYS A 34 1.32 1.68 17.37
N SER A 35 0.11 1.30 17.73
CA SER A 35 -0.22 -0.07 18.14
C SER A 35 -0.23 -1.01 16.93
N PHE A 36 -0.13 -2.31 17.19
CA PHE A 36 -0.19 -3.31 16.14
C PHE A 36 -1.55 -3.33 15.40
N LYS A 37 -2.63 -2.87 16.05
CA LYS A 37 -3.95 -2.70 15.40
C LYS A 37 -3.90 -1.70 14.24
N PHE A 38 -3.12 -0.63 14.39
CA PHE A 38 -2.89 0.32 13.31
C PHE A 38 -2.17 -0.33 12.13
N ILE A 39 -1.20 -1.21 12.41
CA ILE A 39 -0.47 -1.95 11.38
C ILE A 39 -1.39 -2.92 10.63
N ILE A 40 -2.29 -3.61 11.34
CA ILE A 40 -3.31 -4.46 10.73
C ILE A 40 -4.21 -3.63 9.80
N LEU A 41 -4.63 -2.43 10.22
CA LEU A 41 -5.40 -1.53 9.35
C LEU A 41 -4.62 -1.18 8.08
N LEU A 42 -3.33 -0.83 8.18
CA LEU A 42 -2.50 -0.55 7.01
C LEU A 42 -2.41 -1.76 6.08
N ILE A 43 -2.23 -2.96 6.62
CA ILE A 43 -2.20 -4.21 5.83
C ILE A 43 -3.53 -4.44 5.11
N VAL A 44 -4.66 -4.21 5.77
CA VAL A 44 -5.98 -4.37 5.14
C VAL A 44 -6.15 -3.36 3.99
N LEU A 45 -5.82 -2.09 4.20
CA LEU A 45 -5.98 -1.05 3.19
C LEU A 45 -5.02 -1.22 2.01
N THR A 46 -3.74 -1.46 2.29
CA THR A 46 -2.73 -1.68 1.25
C THR A 46 -2.98 -2.99 0.51
N GLY A 47 -3.35 -4.03 1.23
CA GLY A 47 -3.75 -5.31 0.66
C GLY A 47 -4.95 -5.19 -0.25
N PHE A 48 -5.99 -4.45 0.16
CA PHE A 48 -7.15 -4.20 -0.70
C PHE A 48 -6.74 -3.49 -2.00
N ALA A 49 -5.88 -2.46 -1.92
CA ALA A 49 -5.34 -1.81 -3.11
C ALA A 49 -4.54 -2.78 -3.99
N SER A 50 -3.62 -3.54 -3.42
CA SER A 50 -2.83 -4.54 -4.14
C SER A 50 -3.70 -5.63 -4.77
N GLY A 51 -4.78 -6.04 -4.09
CA GLY A 51 -5.76 -6.97 -4.62
C GLY A 51 -6.44 -6.41 -5.87
N LEU A 52 -6.97 -5.20 -5.79
CA LEU A 52 -7.58 -4.53 -6.94
C LEU A 52 -6.59 -4.35 -8.11
N ILE A 53 -5.34 -3.97 -7.81
CA ILE A 53 -4.28 -3.84 -8.82
C ILE A 53 -3.96 -5.19 -9.47
N GLY A 54 -3.90 -6.27 -8.68
CA GLY A 54 -3.61 -7.61 -9.19
C GLY A 54 -4.69 -8.15 -10.13
N MET A 55 -5.93 -7.69 -9.95
CA MET A 55 -7.07 -8.07 -10.81
C MET A 55 -7.09 -7.29 -12.14
N MET A 56 -6.32 -6.21 -12.23
CA MET A 56 -6.13 -5.52 -13.50
C MET A 56 -5.40 -6.46 -14.47
N ASN A 57 -5.87 -6.54 -15.71
CA ASN A 57 -5.33 -7.42 -16.76
C ASN A 57 -5.57 -8.92 -16.52
N GLU A 58 -6.40 -9.32 -15.57
CA GLU A 58 -6.90 -10.70 -15.52
C GLU A 58 -8.02 -10.89 -16.54
N ARG A 59 -8.16 -12.07 -17.14
CA ARG A 59 -9.31 -12.45 -18.00
C ARG A 59 -10.59 -12.63 -17.17
N SER A 60 -10.96 -11.59 -16.47
CA SER A 60 -12.06 -11.56 -15.50
C SER A 60 -13.13 -10.56 -15.90
N SER A 61 -13.20 -10.20 -17.19
CA SER A 61 -14.17 -9.24 -17.74
C SER A 61 -15.63 -9.65 -17.49
N GLU A 62 -15.90 -10.95 -17.28
CA GLU A 62 -17.22 -11.46 -16.92
C GLU A 62 -17.55 -11.30 -15.43
N MET A 63 -16.58 -10.97 -14.58
CA MET A 63 -16.80 -10.82 -13.14
C MET A 63 -17.52 -9.52 -12.82
N ALA A 64 -18.55 -9.62 -12.00
CA ALA A 64 -19.25 -8.45 -11.50
C ALA A 64 -18.33 -7.56 -10.64
N PRO A 65 -18.38 -6.22 -10.77
CA PRO A 65 -17.49 -5.30 -10.04
C PRO A 65 -17.54 -5.45 -8.51
N TRP A 66 -18.72 -5.74 -7.96
CA TRP A 66 -18.86 -5.97 -6.51
C TRP A 66 -18.15 -7.26 -6.05
N ALA A 67 -18.14 -8.30 -6.89
CA ALA A 67 -17.45 -9.55 -6.61
C ALA A 67 -15.93 -9.31 -6.63
N ALA A 68 -15.45 -8.49 -7.57
CA ALA A 68 -14.07 -8.06 -7.63
C ALA A 68 -13.62 -7.33 -6.35
N ILE A 69 -14.44 -6.38 -5.86
CA ILE A 69 -14.18 -5.67 -4.60
C ILE A 69 -14.07 -6.63 -3.42
N LEU A 70 -15.01 -7.58 -3.29
CA LEU A 70 -15.00 -8.54 -2.19
C LEU A 70 -13.79 -9.48 -2.27
N GLN A 71 -13.45 -9.96 -3.47
CA GLN A 71 -12.29 -10.81 -3.68
C GLN A 71 -11.00 -10.07 -3.30
N ALA A 72 -10.81 -8.83 -3.77
CA ALA A 72 -9.66 -8.01 -3.43
C ALA A 72 -9.57 -7.72 -1.92
N LEU A 73 -10.70 -7.46 -1.26
CA LEU A 73 -10.76 -7.18 0.18
C LEU A 73 -10.38 -8.39 1.03
N VAL A 74 -10.59 -9.60 0.53
CA VAL A 74 -10.25 -10.84 1.26
C VAL A 74 -8.82 -11.31 0.91
N THR A 75 -8.54 -11.48 -0.38
CA THR A 75 -7.28 -12.07 -0.84
C THR A 75 -6.09 -11.11 -0.74
N GLY A 76 -6.33 -9.83 -1.01
CA GLY A 76 -5.31 -8.77 -1.01
C GLY A 76 -4.60 -8.61 0.34
N PRO A 77 -5.33 -8.43 1.47
CA PRO A 77 -4.74 -8.35 2.81
C PRO A 77 -3.94 -9.60 3.21
N ILE A 78 -4.37 -10.80 2.81
CA ILE A 78 -3.64 -12.04 3.09
C ILE A 78 -2.30 -12.05 2.35
N GLY A 79 -2.32 -11.75 1.05
CA GLY A 79 -1.11 -11.70 0.22
C GLY A 79 -0.11 -10.64 0.70
N SER A 80 -0.59 -9.44 1.03
CA SER A 80 0.25 -8.36 1.55
C SER A 80 0.79 -8.65 2.95
N ALA A 81 0.00 -9.22 3.86
CA ALA A 81 0.49 -9.65 5.17
C ALA A 81 1.67 -10.64 5.04
N PHE A 82 1.51 -11.63 4.15
CA PHE A 82 2.55 -12.62 3.87
C PHE A 82 3.77 -11.99 3.20
N GLY A 83 3.57 -11.12 2.21
CA GLY A 83 4.62 -10.39 1.53
C GLY A 83 5.43 -9.51 2.49
N TYR A 84 4.76 -8.79 3.40
CA TYR A 84 5.46 -7.97 4.39
C TYR A 84 6.18 -8.82 5.43
N PHE A 85 5.62 -9.97 5.80
CA PHE A 85 6.27 -10.91 6.72
C PHE A 85 7.61 -11.40 6.14
N LEU A 86 7.60 -11.90 4.91
CA LEU A 86 8.82 -12.32 4.22
C LEU A 86 9.76 -11.15 3.95
N GLY A 87 9.24 -10.03 3.46
CA GLY A 87 10.00 -8.83 3.15
C GLY A 87 10.73 -8.29 4.38
N ALA A 88 10.07 -8.22 5.53
CA ALA A 88 10.70 -7.80 6.78
C ALA A 88 11.83 -8.74 7.19
N ALA A 89 11.67 -10.06 7.02
CA ALA A 89 12.72 -11.02 7.35
C ALA A 89 13.97 -10.81 6.48
N VAL A 90 13.77 -10.69 5.16
CA VAL A 90 14.86 -10.42 4.22
C VAL A 90 15.54 -9.09 4.54
N LEU A 91 14.77 -8.02 4.75
CA LEU A 91 15.33 -6.69 5.02
C LEU A 91 16.07 -6.61 6.36
N VAL A 92 15.64 -7.36 7.38
CA VAL A 92 16.41 -7.48 8.63
C VAL A 92 17.75 -8.18 8.39
N LEU A 93 17.76 -9.27 7.62
CA LEU A 93 18.99 -9.99 7.29
C LEU A 93 19.96 -9.09 6.52
N VAL A 94 19.47 -8.42 5.47
CA VAL A 94 20.27 -7.46 4.69
C VAL A 94 20.74 -6.32 5.59
N GLY A 95 19.85 -5.73 6.40
CA GLY A 95 20.19 -4.66 7.33
C GLY A 95 21.31 -5.05 8.29
N ARG A 96 21.32 -6.29 8.81
CA ARG A 96 22.37 -6.80 9.69
C ARG A 96 23.73 -6.89 8.99
N LEU A 97 23.79 -7.18 7.69
CA LEU A 97 25.05 -7.14 6.92
C LEU A 97 25.68 -5.74 6.92
N PHE A 98 24.85 -4.69 6.99
CA PHE A 98 25.27 -3.29 7.07
C PHE A 98 25.25 -2.74 8.50
N LYS A 99 25.36 -3.60 9.52
CA LYS A 99 25.37 -3.22 10.95
C LYS A 99 24.08 -2.54 11.44
N GLY A 100 22.96 -2.77 10.76
CA GLY A 100 21.64 -2.31 11.18
C GLY A 100 21.19 -2.96 12.49
N THR A 101 20.48 -2.19 13.33
CA THR A 101 20.08 -2.60 14.69
C THR A 101 18.57 -2.77 14.86
N ALA A 102 17.79 -2.61 13.78
CA ALA A 102 16.34 -2.73 13.82
C ALA A 102 15.92 -4.17 14.16
N THR A 103 14.88 -4.32 14.99
CA THR A 103 14.27 -5.62 15.24
C THR A 103 13.38 -6.03 14.06
N TYR A 104 12.98 -7.31 14.03
CA TYR A 104 12.01 -7.77 13.04
C TYR A 104 10.67 -7.03 13.13
N GLN A 105 10.20 -6.75 14.34
CA GLN A 105 8.96 -6.00 14.54
C GLN A 105 9.09 -4.56 14.03
N ASP A 106 10.24 -3.90 14.25
CA ASP A 106 10.48 -2.56 13.72
C ASP A 106 10.47 -2.56 12.19
N MET A 107 11.14 -3.53 11.57
CA MET A 107 11.18 -3.66 10.11
C MET A 107 9.80 -3.95 9.52
N PHE A 108 9.02 -4.84 10.14
CA PHE A 108 7.67 -5.16 9.71
C PHE A 108 6.74 -3.93 9.76
N LYS A 109 6.80 -3.16 10.87
CA LYS A 109 6.08 -1.89 10.99
C LYS A 109 6.55 -0.87 9.97
N ALA A 110 7.86 -0.76 9.74
CA ALA A 110 8.44 0.16 8.76
C ALA A 110 7.94 -0.15 7.35
N LEU A 111 7.97 -1.43 6.98
CA LEU A 111 7.53 -1.89 5.66
C LEU A 111 6.04 -1.61 5.44
N ALA A 112 5.18 -1.96 6.39
CA ALA A 112 3.75 -1.65 6.29
C ALA A 112 3.47 -0.14 6.21
N THR A 113 4.26 0.67 6.91
CA THR A 113 4.14 2.14 6.88
C THR A 113 4.58 2.74 5.53
N ALA A 114 5.60 2.17 4.91
CA ALA A 114 6.09 2.62 3.61
C ALA A 114 5.06 2.43 2.49
N GLN A 115 4.07 1.57 2.69
CA GLN A 115 3.01 1.29 1.71
C GLN A 115 1.81 2.24 1.82
N ILE A 116 1.81 3.18 2.78
CA ILE A 116 0.71 4.15 2.94
C ILE A 116 0.41 4.95 1.65
N PRO A 117 1.38 5.42 0.85
CA PRO A 117 1.09 6.10 -0.41
C PRO A 117 0.18 5.29 -1.34
N GLN A 118 0.35 3.96 -1.39
CA GLN A 118 -0.47 3.08 -2.21
C GLN A 118 -1.95 3.07 -1.78
N ILE A 119 -2.25 3.30 -0.49
CA ILE A 119 -3.63 3.40 0.02
C ILE A 119 -4.38 4.53 -0.70
N TRP A 120 -3.69 5.61 -1.10
CA TRP A 120 -4.31 6.73 -1.82
C TRP A 120 -4.76 6.36 -3.23
N LEU A 121 -4.37 5.20 -3.77
CA LEU A 121 -4.91 4.68 -5.02
C LEU A 121 -6.32 4.12 -4.84
N LEU A 122 -6.73 3.71 -3.63
CA LEU A 122 -8.02 3.04 -3.42
C LEU A 122 -9.21 3.80 -4.00
N PRO A 123 -9.41 5.12 -3.74
CA PRO A 123 -10.53 5.84 -4.32
C PRO A 123 -10.51 5.81 -5.85
N LEU A 124 -9.33 5.99 -6.44
CA LEU A 124 -9.15 5.97 -7.89
C LEU A 124 -9.48 4.59 -8.49
N LEU A 125 -8.95 3.52 -7.88
CA LEU A 125 -9.16 2.14 -8.33
C LEU A 125 -10.64 1.74 -8.23
N ILE A 126 -11.31 2.10 -7.13
CA ILE A 126 -12.73 1.82 -6.93
C ILE A 126 -13.58 2.60 -7.94
N ILE A 127 -13.29 3.88 -8.16
CA ILE A 127 -14.00 4.68 -9.15
C ILE A 127 -13.82 4.09 -10.55
N TRP A 128 -12.60 3.70 -10.93
CA TRP A 128 -12.34 3.10 -12.24
C TRP A 128 -13.07 1.76 -12.42
N LEU A 129 -12.99 0.86 -11.45
CA LEU A 129 -13.68 -0.43 -11.48
C LEU A 129 -15.20 -0.27 -11.60
N LEU A 130 -15.80 0.70 -10.89
CA LEU A 130 -17.25 0.91 -10.92
C LEU A 130 -17.71 1.67 -12.16
N ALA A 131 -16.94 2.64 -12.64
CA ALA A 131 -17.31 3.48 -13.78
C ALA A 131 -16.99 2.84 -15.14
N SER A 132 -15.97 1.98 -15.20
CA SER A 132 -15.52 1.37 -16.46
C SER A 132 -14.94 -0.04 -16.23
N PRO A 133 -15.76 -0.99 -15.73
CA PRO A 133 -15.30 -2.35 -15.44
C PRO A 133 -14.73 -3.07 -16.65
N ASP A 134 -15.28 -2.81 -17.84
CA ASP A 134 -14.82 -3.36 -19.12
C ASP A 134 -13.38 -2.94 -19.49
N THR A 135 -12.85 -1.90 -18.84
CA THR A 135 -11.45 -1.47 -19.03
C THR A 135 -10.55 -1.84 -17.85
N PHE A 136 -11.14 -2.04 -16.67
CA PHE A 136 -10.40 -2.41 -15.47
C PHE A 136 -10.10 -3.91 -15.43
N LEU A 137 -11.10 -4.73 -15.76
CA LEU A 137 -11.07 -6.20 -15.69
C LEU A 137 -10.81 -6.88 -17.05
N ALA A 138 -10.57 -6.10 -18.11
CA ALA A 138 -10.25 -6.66 -19.41
C ALA A 138 -8.80 -7.14 -19.51
N ASP A 139 -8.57 -8.09 -20.43
CA ASP A 139 -7.22 -8.46 -20.82
C ASP A 139 -6.53 -7.24 -21.45
N ARG A 140 -5.23 -7.06 -21.15
CA ARG A 140 -4.49 -5.88 -21.58
C ARG A 140 -4.47 -5.72 -23.10
N THR A 141 -4.46 -6.84 -23.82
CA THR A 141 -4.48 -6.88 -25.28
C THR A 141 -5.79 -6.34 -25.86
N ASP A 142 -6.89 -6.47 -25.14
CA ASP A 142 -8.22 -6.11 -25.64
C ASP A 142 -8.51 -4.62 -25.50
N VAL A 143 -7.78 -3.95 -24.61
CA VAL A 143 -7.92 -2.52 -24.30
C VAL A 143 -6.67 -1.72 -24.63
N GLU A 144 -5.74 -2.32 -25.37
CA GLU A 144 -4.53 -1.66 -25.87
C GLU A 144 -4.92 -0.49 -26.79
N GLY A 145 -4.39 0.71 -26.50
CA GLY A 145 -4.75 1.95 -27.21
C GLY A 145 -5.92 2.72 -26.61
N SER A 146 -6.60 2.19 -25.57
CA SER A 146 -7.63 2.94 -24.86
C SER A 146 -7.05 4.15 -24.10
N PRO A 147 -7.55 5.38 -24.32
CA PRO A 147 -7.04 6.58 -23.64
C PRO A 147 -7.12 6.48 -22.12
N ILE A 148 -8.16 5.82 -21.58
CA ILE A 148 -8.32 5.66 -20.12
C ILE A 148 -7.24 4.74 -19.55
N VAL A 149 -6.93 3.64 -20.22
CA VAL A 149 -5.88 2.69 -19.80
C VAL A 149 -4.50 3.35 -19.87
N ALA A 150 -4.25 4.18 -20.89
CA ALA A 150 -3.01 4.94 -21.00
C ALA A 150 -2.83 5.94 -19.85
N ILE A 151 -3.87 6.73 -19.53
CA ILE A 151 -3.86 7.67 -18.41
C ILE A 151 -3.63 6.94 -17.09
N MET A 152 -4.38 5.86 -16.85
CA MET A 152 -4.26 5.09 -15.60
C MET A 152 -2.89 4.41 -15.47
N SER A 153 -2.30 3.95 -16.57
CA SER A 153 -0.94 3.40 -16.55
C SER A 153 0.10 4.43 -16.11
N ILE A 154 -0.05 5.70 -16.53
CA ILE A 154 0.83 6.80 -16.09
C ILE A 154 0.63 7.07 -14.59
N VAL A 155 -0.63 7.15 -14.13
CA VAL A 155 -0.92 7.37 -12.70
C VAL A 155 -0.32 6.25 -11.85
N MET A 156 -0.49 4.99 -12.27
CA MET A 156 0.07 3.84 -11.56
C MET A 156 1.60 3.86 -11.54
N ALA A 157 2.25 4.25 -12.65
CA ALA A 157 3.70 4.36 -12.70
C ALA A 157 4.23 5.41 -11.72
N VAL A 158 3.56 6.57 -11.59
CA VAL A 158 3.95 7.63 -10.64
C VAL A 158 3.85 7.17 -9.19
N VAL A 159 2.88 6.31 -8.86
CA VAL A 159 2.67 5.83 -7.48
C VAL A 159 3.48 4.58 -7.15
N SER A 160 3.97 3.86 -8.16
CA SER A 160 4.79 2.65 -8.00
C SER A 160 6.30 2.92 -7.90
N ILE A 161 6.72 4.20 -8.01
CA ILE A 161 8.10 4.68 -7.85
C ILE A 161 8.24 5.30 -6.46
#